data_AF-A0A524FGA5-F1
#
_entry.id   AF-A0A524FGA5-F1
#
_cell.length_a   1.000
_cell.length_b   1.000
_cell.length_c   1.000
_cell.angle_alpha   90.00
_cell.angle_beta   90.00
_cell.angle_gamma   90.00
#
_symmetry.space_group_name_H-M   'P 1'
#
loop_
_entity.id
_entity.type
_entity.pdbx_description
1 polymer ?
#
loop_
_entity_poly.entity_id
_entity_poly.type
_entity_poly.pdbx_seq_one_letter_code
_entity_poly.pdbx_strand_id
1 'polypeptide(L)' 'MEFCDKCGGLLMPESENGKTFLECRYCDERRPLTEEIVDSYSSTLNISHNIGDEYKNAIEMEKWKEKIE' A
#
# COMPACT_ATOMS: atom_id res chain seq x y z
N MET A 1 9.18 -2.70 -11.74
CA MET A 1 9.64 -2.51 -10.34
C MET A 1 11.09 -2.08 -10.37
N GLU A 2 11.47 -1.21 -9.46
CA GLU A 2 12.73 -0.47 -9.52
C GLU A 2 13.53 -0.65 -8.21
N PHE A 3 14.85 -0.85 -8.34
CA PHE A 3 15.75 -1.06 -7.20
C PHE A 3 16.72 0.11 -7.05
N CYS A 4 17.15 0.34 -5.81
CA CYS A 4 18.14 1.35 -5.47
C CYS A 4 19.53 0.92 -5.93
N ASP A 5 20.21 1.78 -6.68
CA ASP A 5 21.54 1.51 -7.23
C ASP A 5 22.63 1.46 -6.14
N LYS A 6 22.38 2.08 -4.98
CA LYS A 6 23.35 2.13 -3.86
C LYS A 6 23.30 0.92 -2.95
N CYS A 7 22.09 0.49 -2.56
CA CYS A 7 21.91 -0.53 -1.53
C CYS A 7 21.15 -1.77 -2.02
N GLY A 8 20.65 -1.78 -3.26
CA GLY A 8 19.84 -2.86 -3.81
C GLY A 8 18.42 -2.94 -3.21
N GLY A 9 18.05 -2.01 -2.32
CA GLY A 9 16.73 -1.96 -1.71
C GLY A 9 15.63 -1.64 -2.73
N LEU A 10 14.40 -2.09 -2.45
CA LEU A 10 13.25 -1.76 -3.29
C LEU A 10 12.90 -0.27 -3.17
N LEU A 11 12.72 0.40 -4.30
CA LEU A 11 12.22 1.77 -4.34
C LEU A 11 10.71 1.76 -4.32
N MET A 12 10.08 2.48 -3.39
CA MET A 12 8.63 2.54 -3.19
C MET A 12 8.08 3.89 -3.65
N PRO A 13 6.88 3.93 -4.24
CA PRO A 13 6.25 5.19 -4.61
C PRO A 13 5.78 5.94 -3.38
N GLU A 14 6.20 7.20 -3.25
CA GLU A 14 5.72 8.15 -2.26
C GLU A 14 5.15 9.38 -2.96
N SER A 15 4.07 9.92 -2.40
CA SER A 15 3.39 11.11 -2.93
C SER A 15 3.61 12.29 -2.00
N GLU A 16 4.25 13.34 -2.50
CA GLU A 16 4.54 14.57 -1.77
C GLU A 16 4.12 15.77 -2.62
N ASN A 17 3.28 16.66 -2.07
CA ASN A 17 2.81 17.88 -2.75
C ASN A 17 2.19 17.63 -4.16
N GLY A 18 1.50 16.51 -4.34
CA GLY A 18 0.86 16.14 -5.62
C GLY A 18 1.82 15.61 -6.69
N LYS A 19 3.09 15.37 -6.34
CA LYS A 19 4.07 14.69 -7.19
C LYS A 19 4.40 13.33 -6.60
N THR A 20 4.59 12.34 -7.45
CA THR A 20 4.98 10.99 -7.05
C THR A 20 6.46 10.76 -7.33
N PHE A 21 7.16 10.25 -6.33
CA PHE A 21 8.58 9.93 -6.37
C PHE A 21 8.79 8.47 -5.97
N LEU A 22 9.88 7.88 -6.43
CA LEU A 22 10.36 6.58 -5.95
C LEU A 22 11.42 6.82 -4.89
N GLU A 23 11.19 6.29 -3.70
CA GLU A 23 12.06 6.45 -2.53
C GLU A 23 12.56 5.11 -2.00
N CYS A 24 13.85 5.05 -1.69
CA CYS A 24 14.45 3.89 -1.04
C CYS A 24 14.28 3.96 0.47
N ARG A 25 13.64 2.95 1.06
CA ARG A 25 13.44 2.88 2.51
C ARG A 25 14.71 2.71 3.36
N TYR A 26 15.84 2.37 2.74
CA TYR A 26 17.07 2.04 3.45
C TYR A 26 18.13 3.14 3.41
N CYS A 27 18.14 3.96 2.37
CA CYS A 27 19.19 4.97 2.14
C CYS A 27 18.65 6.31 1.65
N ASP A 28 17.33 6.50 1.72
CA ASP A 28 16.61 7.74 1.39
C ASP A 28 16.90 8.30 -0.01
N GLU A 29 17.34 7.43 -0.93
CA GLU A 29 17.54 7.81 -2.32
C GLU A 29 16.18 8.03 -2.98
N ARG A 30 16.01 9.20 -3.60
CA ARG A 30 14.76 9.63 -4.24
C ARG A 30 14.97 9.92 -5.71
N ARG A 31 14.03 9.48 -6.54
CA ARG A 31 13.98 9.83 -7.98
C ARG A 31 12.55 10.05 -8.46
N PRO A 32 12.31 10.93 -9.44
CA PRO A 32 10.98 11.17 -9.96
C PRO A 32 10.42 9.91 -10.61
N LEU A 33 9.12 9.66 -10.41
CA LEU A 33 8.39 8.64 -11.16
C LEU A 33 8.06 9.21 -12.55
N THR A 34 8.70 8.68 -13.60
CA THR A 34 8.47 9.09 -14.99
C THR A 34 7.34 8.28 -15.62
N GLU A 35 6.66 8.82 -16.64
CA GLU A 35 5.55 8.13 -17.34
C GLU A 35 5.94 6.72 -17.84
N GLU A 36 7.18 6.55 -18.30
CA GLU A 36 7.72 5.24 -18.74
C GLU A 36 7.75 4.21 -17.61
N ILE A 37 8.01 4.65 -16.38
CA ILE A 37 8.05 3.77 -15.20
C ILE A 37 6.64 3.54 -14.67
N VAL A 38 5.75 4.53 -14.75
CA VAL A 38 4.36 4.44 -14.24
C VAL A 38 3.64 3.21 -14.79
N ASP A 39 3.70 2.99 -16.11
CA ASP A 39 2.95 1.90 -16.77
C ASP A 39 3.42 0.49 -16.35
N SER A 40 4.68 0.36 -15.93
CA SER A 40 5.29 -0.92 -15.53
C SER A 40 5.38 -1.10 -14.01
N TYR A 41 5.03 -0.07 -13.24
CA TYR A 41 5.15 -0.07 -11.79
C TYR A 41 3.81 -0.44 -11.12
N SER A 42 3.68 -1.70 -10.71
CA SER A 42 2.57 -2.17 -9.88
C SER A 42 3.04 -2.56 -8.49
N SER A 43 2.41 -2.02 -7.44
CA SER A 43 2.54 -2.51 -6.07
C SER A 43 1.16 -2.91 -5.53
N THR A 44 1.11 -4.04 -4.84
CA THR A 44 -0.13 -4.53 -4.23
C THR A 44 0.14 -4.79 -2.76
N LEU A 45 -0.60 -4.10 -1.89
CA LEU A 45 -0.58 -4.39 -0.46
C LEU A 45 -1.46 -5.62 -0.21
N ASN A 46 -0.84 -6.73 0.18
CA ASN A 46 -1.57 -7.89 0.68
C ASN A 46 -1.76 -7.75 2.19
N ILE A 47 -3.00 -7.55 2.63
CA ILE A 47 -3.37 -7.54 4.04
C ILE A 47 -3.82 -8.94 4.40
N SER A 48 -3.07 -9.62 5.26
CA SER A 48 -3.47 -10.93 5.78
C SER A 48 -4.64 -10.76 6.74
N HIS A 49 -5.79 -11.34 6.39
CA HIS A 49 -6.90 -11.51 7.32
C HIS A 49 -6.91 -12.97 7.82
N ASN A 50 -7.20 -13.19 9.11
CA ASN A 50 -7.46 -14.56 9.56
C ASN A 50 -8.80 -15.01 8.99
N ILE A 51 -8.86 -16.26 8.54
CA ILE A 51 -10.12 -16.90 8.14
C ILE A 51 -11.10 -16.76 9.30
N GLY A 52 -12.23 -16.09 9.08
CA GLY A 52 -13.20 -15.84 10.14
C GLY A 52 -13.39 -14.36 10.52
N ASP A 53 -12.39 -13.51 10.32
CA ASP A 53 -12.44 -12.10 10.76
C ASP A 53 -13.54 -11.31 10.01
N GLU A 54 -13.83 -11.67 8.76
CA GLU A 54 -14.91 -11.10 7.95
C GLU A 54 -16.30 -11.33 8.58
N TYR A 55 -16.49 -12.46 9.26
CA TYR A 55 -17.76 -12.82 9.89
C TYR A 55 -17.98 -12.15 11.25
N LYS A 56 -16.91 -11.71 11.94
CA LYS A 56 -17.04 -10.98 13.21
C LYS A 56 -17.80 -9.67 13.00
N ASN A 57 -17.45 -8.94 11.95
CA ASN A 57 -18.14 -7.69 11.56
C ASN A 57 -19.61 -7.94 11.21
N ALA A 58 -19.91 -9.05 10.52
CA ALA A 58 -21.28 -9.40 10.16
C ALA A 58 -22.14 -9.71 11.40
N ILE A 59 -21.60 -10.46 12.38
CA ILE A 59 -22.27 -10.75 13.65
C ILE A 59 -22.49 -9.48 14.47
N GLU A 60 -21.51 -8.58 14.50
CA GLU A 60 -21.67 -7.29 15.18
C GLU A 60 -22.77 -6.45 14.53
N MET A 61 -22.83 -6.37 13.20
CA MET A 61 -23.87 -5.61 12.49
C MET A 61 -25.29 -6.15 12.74
N GLU A 62 -25.47 -7.47 12.83
CA GLU A 62 -26.76 -8.08 13.21
C GLU A 62 -27.20 -7.65 14.62
N LYS A 63 -26.29 -7.74 15.60
CA LYS A 63 -26.55 -7.32 16.99
C LYS A 63 -26.86 -5.83 17.13
N TRP A 64 -26.35 -5.01 16.23
CA TRP A 64 -26.66 -3.58 16.18
C TRP A 64 -28.09 -3.31 15.71
N LYS A 65 -28.62 -4.10 14.76
CA LYS A 65 -30.00 -3.97 14.30
C LYS A 65 -31.00 -4.28 15.42
N GLU A 66 -30.74 -5.36 16.17
CA GLU A 66 -31.59 -5.78 17.31
C GLU A 66 -31.64 -4.76 18.46
N LYS A 67 -30.67 -3.84 18.55
CA LYS A 67 -30.61 -2.80 19.59
C LYS A 67 -31.32 -1.49 19.21
N ILE A 68 -31.68 -1.33 17.93
CA ILE A 68 -32.30 -0.11 17.41
C ILE A 68 -33.83 -0.27 17.30
N GLU A 69 -34.33 -1.51 17.30
CA GLU A 69 -35.77 -1.85 17.47
C GLU A 69 -36.22 -1.81 18.94
#